data_AF-A0A816A9A4-F1
#
_entry.id   AF-A0A816A9A4-F1
#
_cell.length_a   1.000
_cell.length_b   1.000
_cell.length_c   1.000
_cell.angle_alpha   90.00
_cell.angle_beta   90.00
_cell.angle_gamma   90.00
#
_symmetry.space_group_name_H-M   'P 1'
#
loop_
_entity.id
_entity.type
_entity.pdbx_description
1 polymer ?
#
loop_
_entity_poly.entity_id
_entity_poly.type
_entity_poly.pdbx_seq_one_letter_code
_entity_poly.pdbx_strand_id
1 'polypeptide(L)'
;DRGYCYYSGGNGKQTNGQTDNGISNMSQFINLTAYSKGIDQQLLSFTVSAFLGGVGEQKDDAKVIVDFMDKDYHKIASLQIGPVSASDRQNKTSMLYRTNTGKIKSLTRYANVYLVMTRQSDVNKYGTNNDGNADNILFMITQTGE
;
A
#
# COMPACT_ATOMS: atom_id res chain seq x y z
N ASP A 1 -0.09 18.24 -0.05
CA ASP A 1 0.94 17.98 -1.05
C ASP A 1 0.44 16.84 -1.94
N ARG A 2 -0.11 17.13 -3.14
CA ARG A 2 -0.52 16.07 -4.06
C ARG A 2 0.52 16.04 -5.17
N GLY A 3 1.43 15.07 -5.13
CA GLY A 3 2.32 14.79 -6.25
C GLY A 3 3.54 15.71 -6.41
N TYR A 4 3.93 16.50 -5.39
CA TYR A 4 5.28 17.12 -5.41
C TYR A 4 6.34 16.18 -4.83
N CYS A 5 5.98 15.34 -3.85
CA CYS A 5 6.84 14.30 -3.29
C CYS A 5 6.06 12.97 -3.24
N TYR A 6 6.30 12.05 -4.16
CA TYR A 6 5.61 10.76 -4.21
C TYR A 6 6.58 9.61 -4.46
N TYR A 7 6.16 8.40 -4.08
CA TYR A 7 6.85 7.17 -4.43
C TYR A 7 6.43 6.74 -5.83
N SER A 8 7.40 6.38 -6.67
CA SER A 8 7.17 5.77 -7.98
C SER A 8 7.71 4.35 -8.01
N GLY A 9 7.10 3.51 -8.85
CA GLY A 9 7.57 2.15 -9.11
C GLY A 9 8.97 2.12 -9.73
N GLY A 10 9.38 3.20 -10.41
CA GLY A 10 10.75 3.43 -10.83
C GLY A 10 11.11 2.75 -12.16
N ASN A 11 12.38 2.89 -12.54
CA ASN A 11 12.88 2.40 -13.83
C ASN A 11 12.95 0.88 -13.84
N GLY A 12 12.36 0.26 -14.87
CA GLY A 12 12.55 -1.17 -15.07
C GLY A 12 13.93 -1.46 -15.64
N LYS A 13 14.67 -2.39 -15.02
CA LYS A 13 15.96 -2.83 -15.56
C LYS A 13 15.72 -3.78 -16.74
N GLN A 14 16.36 -3.49 -17.87
CA GLN A 14 16.63 -4.47 -18.90
C GLN A 14 18.08 -4.93 -18.75
N THR A 15 18.30 -6.18 -18.36
CA THR A 15 19.64 -6.79 -18.37
C THR A 15 19.64 -7.90 -19.41
N ASN A 16 20.49 -7.80 -20.43
CA ASN A 16 20.61 -8.81 -21.49
C ASN A 16 19.26 -9.21 -22.14
N GLY A 17 18.35 -8.25 -22.34
CA GLY A 17 17.03 -8.50 -22.94
C GLY A 17 15.98 -9.10 -22.00
N GLN A 18 16.30 -9.33 -20.71
CA GLN A 18 15.35 -9.73 -19.69
C GLN A 18 14.82 -8.48 -18.97
N THR A 19 13.50 -8.33 -18.91
CA THR A 19 12.85 -7.31 -18.07
C THR A 19 12.76 -7.82 -16.64
N ASP A 20 12.98 -6.95 -15.66
CA ASP A 20 12.66 -7.27 -14.27
C ASP A 20 11.19 -7.70 -14.08
N ASN A 21 10.89 -8.26 -12.90
CA ASN A 21 9.53 -8.70 -12.57
C ASN A 21 8.51 -7.55 -12.48
N GLY A 22 8.93 -6.30 -12.66
CA GLY A 22 8.07 -5.13 -12.64
C GLY A 22 7.50 -4.82 -11.27
N ILE A 23 8.07 -5.33 -10.17
CA ILE A 23 7.56 -5.10 -8.82
C ILE A 23 8.51 -4.23 -8.02
N SER A 24 7.97 -3.14 -7.49
CA SER A 24 8.65 -2.28 -6.51
C SER A 24 7.85 -2.27 -5.22
N ASN A 25 8.55 -2.34 -4.09
CA ASN A 25 7.90 -2.40 -2.78
C ASN A 25 8.68 -1.62 -1.72
N MET A 26 7.95 -1.18 -0.70
CA MET A 26 8.48 -0.54 0.50
C MET A 26 7.68 -1.05 1.70
N SER A 27 8.34 -1.30 2.82
CA SER A 27 7.66 -1.78 4.03
C SER A 27 8.07 -0.99 5.27
N GLN A 28 7.11 -0.79 6.17
CA GLN A 28 7.35 -0.31 7.52
C GLN A 28 6.79 -1.31 8.53
N PHE A 29 7.68 -1.85 9.38
CA PHE A 29 7.31 -2.73 10.47
C PHE A 29 7.11 -1.92 11.76
N ILE A 30 5.93 -2.03 12.36
CA ILE A 30 5.49 -1.21 13.49
C ILE A 30 5.25 -2.11 14.70
N ASN A 31 5.90 -1.78 15.82
CA ASN A 31 5.67 -2.44 17.09
C ASN A 31 4.48 -1.79 17.82
N LEU A 32 3.45 -2.59 18.12
CA LEU A 32 2.22 -2.17 18.79
C LEU A 32 2.09 -2.74 20.22
N THR A 33 3.14 -3.37 20.78
CA THR A 33 3.06 -4.04 22.09
C THR A 33 2.65 -3.10 23.23
N ALA A 34 3.02 -1.82 23.16
CA ALA A 34 2.62 -0.79 24.12
C ALA A 34 1.10 -0.57 24.19
N TYR A 35 0.37 -0.95 23.14
CA TYR A 35 -1.08 -0.81 23.02
C TYR A 35 -1.84 -2.13 23.24
N SER A 36 -1.14 -3.21 23.59
CA SER A 36 -1.68 -4.57 23.71
C SER A 36 -2.96 -4.65 24.56
N LYS A 37 -3.04 -3.97 25.71
CA LYS A 37 -4.24 -3.95 26.55
C LYS A 37 -5.48 -3.44 25.80
N GLY A 38 -5.35 -2.30 25.10
CA GLY A 38 -6.44 -1.72 24.32
C GLY A 38 -6.82 -2.57 23.10
N ILE A 39 -5.81 -3.17 22.44
CA ILE A 39 -6.02 -4.11 21.33
C ILE A 39 -6.79 -5.34 21.79
N ASP A 40 -6.35 -5.97 22.88
CA ASP A 40 -6.93 -7.24 23.36
C ASP A 40 -8.36 -7.03 23.85
N GLN A 41 -8.65 -5.86 24.43
CA GLN A 41 -10.00 -5.42 24.82
C GLN A 41 -10.83 -4.88 23.63
N GLN A 42 -10.30 -4.90 22.41
CA GLN A 42 -10.94 -4.40 21.18
C GLN A 42 -11.38 -2.92 21.24
N LEU A 43 -10.65 -2.14 22.04
CA LEU A 43 -10.86 -0.70 22.21
C LEU A 43 -10.16 0.12 21.13
N LEU A 44 -9.26 -0.46 20.33
CA LEU A 44 -8.56 0.27 19.28
C LEU A 44 -9.11 -0.01 17.88
N SER A 45 -9.18 1.05 17.09
CA SER A 45 -9.44 1.01 15.65
C SER A 45 -8.20 1.44 14.87
N PHE A 46 -8.12 1.10 13.60
CA PHE A 46 -7.12 1.60 12.67
C PHE A 46 -7.78 2.42 11.56
N THR A 47 -6.99 3.30 10.96
CA THR A 47 -7.24 3.90 9.65
C THR A 47 -5.99 3.70 8.81
N VAL A 48 -6.17 3.20 7.58
CA VAL A 48 -5.13 3.23 6.53
C VAL A 48 -5.64 4.11 5.40
N SER A 49 -4.78 4.97 4.86
CA SER A 49 -5.10 5.72 3.66
C SER A 49 -3.87 6.03 2.82
N ALA A 50 -4.10 6.32 1.55
CA ALA A 50 -3.08 6.76 0.61
C ALA A 50 -3.73 7.42 -0.61
N PHE A 51 -2.98 8.24 -1.33
CA PHE A 51 -3.25 8.53 -2.73
C PHE A 51 -2.51 7.49 -3.57
N LEU A 52 -3.22 6.77 -4.43
CA LEU A 52 -2.67 5.69 -5.25
C LEU A 52 -3.04 5.90 -6.71
N GLY A 53 -2.15 5.60 -7.65
CA GLY A 53 -2.46 5.75 -9.07
C GLY A 53 -1.30 5.45 -9.99
N GLY A 54 -1.23 6.19 -11.10
CA GLY A 54 -0.26 5.99 -12.17
C GLY A 54 -0.49 6.93 -13.36
N VAL A 55 0.05 6.54 -14.52
CA VAL A 55 0.13 7.40 -15.72
C VAL A 55 -0.88 6.98 -16.80
N GLY A 56 -1.61 7.94 -17.39
CA GLY A 56 -2.47 7.77 -18.57
C GLY A 56 -3.29 6.47 -18.61
N GLU A 57 -3.20 5.74 -19.73
CA GLU A 57 -3.81 4.42 -19.96
C GLU A 57 -2.94 3.24 -19.49
N GLN A 58 -1.75 3.50 -18.94
CA GLN A 58 -0.89 2.46 -18.43
C GLN A 58 -1.58 1.71 -17.30
N LYS A 59 -1.51 0.38 -17.32
CA LYS A 59 -2.17 -0.52 -16.36
C LYS A 59 -1.39 -0.69 -15.07
N ASP A 60 -0.24 -0.05 -14.97
CA ASP A 60 0.60 -0.07 -13.77
C ASP A 60 -0.20 0.46 -12.58
N ASP A 61 -0.03 -0.19 -11.43
CA ASP A 61 -0.84 0.05 -10.25
C ASP A 61 -0.01 0.20 -8.98
N ALA A 62 -0.65 0.79 -7.97
CA ALA A 62 -0.14 0.89 -6.61
C ALA A 62 -1.22 0.48 -5.61
N LYS A 63 -0.80 -0.23 -4.56
CA LYS A 63 -1.66 -0.65 -3.44
C LYS A 63 -0.91 -0.61 -2.12
N VAL A 64 -1.63 -0.41 -1.03
CA VAL A 64 -1.10 -0.53 0.33
C VAL A 64 -1.76 -1.69 1.04
N ILE A 65 -0.96 -2.52 1.69
CA ILE A 65 -1.39 -3.68 2.49
C ILE A 65 -0.99 -3.43 3.94
N VAL A 66 -1.83 -3.80 4.89
CA VAL A 66 -1.47 -3.87 6.31
C VAL A 66 -1.69 -5.29 6.79
N ASP A 67 -0.60 -5.96 7.16
CA ASP A 67 -0.64 -7.27 7.80
C ASP A 67 -0.48 -7.09 9.31
N PHE A 68 -1.46 -7.59 10.08
CA PHE A 68 -1.40 -7.61 11.53
C PHE A 68 -0.89 -8.97 12.00
N MET A 69 0.07 -8.96 12.92
CA MET A 69 0.74 -10.16 13.41
C MET A 69 0.63 -10.26 14.93
N ASP A 70 0.60 -11.50 15.41
CA ASP A 70 0.68 -11.81 16.83
C ASP A 70 2.11 -11.67 17.39
N LYS A 71 2.28 -12.01 18.67
CA LYS A 71 3.58 -11.95 19.37
C LYS A 71 4.66 -12.87 18.77
N ASP A 72 4.26 -13.90 18.04
CA ASP A 72 5.14 -14.91 17.43
C ASP A 72 5.36 -14.61 15.93
N TYR A 73 4.96 -13.41 15.48
CA TYR A 73 5.03 -12.94 14.10
C TYR A 73 4.13 -13.70 13.11
N HIS A 74 3.14 -14.47 13.60
CA HIS A 74 2.15 -15.06 12.71
C HIS A 74 1.15 -14.00 12.25
N LYS A 75 0.89 -13.95 10.95
CA LYS A 75 -0.16 -13.11 10.40
C LYS A 75 -1.53 -13.60 10.86
N ILE A 76 -2.27 -12.74 11.56
CA ILE A 76 -3.61 -13.04 12.09
C ILE A 76 -4.73 -12.25 11.41
N ALA A 77 -4.39 -11.18 10.69
CA ALA A 77 -5.30 -10.42 9.84
C ALA A 77 -4.52 -9.67 8.74
N SER A 78 -5.20 -9.35 7.64
CA SER A 78 -4.65 -8.57 6.53
C SER A 78 -5.75 -7.69 5.96
N LEU A 79 -5.39 -6.51 5.48
CA LEU A 79 -6.26 -5.63 4.72
C LEU A 79 -5.49 -4.91 3.63
N GLN A 80 -6.23 -4.33 2.69
CA GLN A 80 -5.66 -3.63 1.55
C GLN A 80 -6.48 -2.39 1.19
N ILE A 81 -5.80 -1.36 0.70
CA ILE A 81 -6.38 -0.28 -0.11
C ILE A 81 -5.74 -0.28 -1.50
N GLY A 82 -6.55 -0.02 -2.53
CA GLY A 82 -6.15 -0.26 -3.92
C GLY A 82 -6.20 -1.74 -4.31
N PRO A 83 -5.66 -2.13 -5.48
CA PRO A 83 -4.93 -1.28 -6.43
C PRO A 83 -5.79 -0.16 -7.03
N VAL A 84 -5.16 0.91 -7.48
CA VAL A 84 -5.81 1.90 -8.34
C VAL A 84 -5.41 1.64 -9.79
N SER A 85 -6.37 1.15 -10.57
CA SER A 85 -6.19 0.76 -11.97
C SER A 85 -6.24 1.96 -12.94
N ALA A 86 -5.86 1.77 -14.21
CA ALA A 86 -6.08 2.75 -15.27
C ALA A 86 -7.57 3.13 -15.41
N SER A 87 -8.48 2.14 -15.30
CA SER A 87 -9.93 2.38 -15.36
C SER A 87 -10.45 3.19 -14.19
N ASP A 88 -9.95 2.96 -12.98
CA ASP A 88 -10.30 3.78 -11.81
C ASP A 88 -9.96 5.26 -12.07
N ARG A 89 -8.81 5.49 -12.72
CA ARG A 89 -8.29 6.80 -13.11
C ARG A 89 -8.96 7.38 -14.36
N GLN A 90 -9.93 6.68 -14.96
CA GLN A 90 -10.52 7.05 -16.26
C GLN A 90 -9.46 7.34 -17.33
N ASN A 91 -8.40 6.53 -17.36
CA ASN A 91 -7.29 6.65 -18.31
C ASN A 91 -6.49 7.96 -18.23
N LYS A 92 -6.56 8.68 -17.09
CA LYS A 92 -5.83 9.94 -16.86
C LYS A 92 -4.71 9.75 -15.85
N THR A 93 -3.58 10.42 -16.07
CA THR A 93 -2.52 10.52 -15.04
C THR A 93 -3.10 11.17 -13.79
N SER A 94 -3.23 10.41 -12.72
CA SER A 94 -3.85 10.85 -11.48
C SER A 94 -3.56 9.87 -10.34
N MET A 95 -3.70 10.34 -9.11
CA MET A 95 -3.78 9.49 -7.92
C MET A 95 -5.12 9.72 -7.24
N LEU A 96 -5.75 8.62 -6.82
CA LEU A 96 -7.04 8.63 -6.16
C LEU A 96 -6.87 8.28 -4.69
N TYR A 97 -7.56 9.01 -3.83
CA TYR A 97 -7.58 8.70 -2.41
C TYR A 97 -8.27 7.34 -2.19
N ARG A 98 -7.65 6.49 -1.40
CA ARG A 98 -8.21 5.24 -0.90
C ARG A 98 -8.02 5.21 0.61
N THR A 99 -9.03 4.73 1.31
CA THR A 99 -9.04 4.64 2.77
C THR A 99 -9.76 3.39 3.20
N ASN A 100 -9.34 2.83 4.33
CA ASN A 100 -10.06 1.74 5.01
C ASN A 100 -9.89 1.90 6.52
N THR A 101 -10.94 1.56 7.27
CA THR A 101 -10.97 1.65 8.73
C THR A 101 -11.54 0.35 9.31
N GLY A 102 -11.17 0.05 10.54
CA GLY A 102 -11.69 -1.14 11.21
C GLY A 102 -11.13 -1.32 12.61
N LYS A 103 -11.61 -2.35 13.30
CA LYS A 103 -11.07 -2.74 14.60
C LYS A 103 -9.76 -3.48 14.44
N ILE A 104 -8.83 -3.27 15.38
CA ILE A 104 -7.61 -4.09 15.46
C ILE A 104 -7.99 -5.42 16.11
N LYS A 105 -7.64 -6.54 15.47
CA LYS A 105 -7.91 -7.88 16.01
C LYS A 105 -7.13 -8.10 17.30
N SER A 106 -7.77 -8.64 18.33
CA SER A 106 -7.10 -9.05 19.57
C SER A 106 -5.88 -9.93 19.28
N LEU A 107 -4.89 -9.93 20.18
CA LEU A 107 -3.59 -10.60 20.03
C LEU A 107 -2.62 -9.93 19.04
N THR A 108 -3.03 -8.89 18.31
CA THR A 108 -2.10 -8.12 17.47
C THR A 108 -1.00 -7.50 18.34
N ARG A 109 0.26 -7.65 17.91
CA ARG A 109 1.45 -7.03 18.51
C ARG A 109 2.28 -6.26 17.50
N TYR A 110 2.16 -6.57 16.22
CA TYR A 110 2.86 -5.88 15.16
C TYR A 110 1.93 -5.58 13.99
N ALA A 111 2.22 -4.51 13.28
CA ALA A 111 1.64 -4.23 11.97
C ALA A 111 2.78 -4.05 10.97
N ASN A 112 2.72 -4.73 9.83
CA ASN A 112 3.61 -4.46 8.71
C ASN A 112 2.80 -3.79 7.60
N VAL A 113 3.20 -2.57 7.25
CA VAL A 113 2.55 -1.76 6.23
C VAL A 113 3.42 -1.82 4.98
N TYR A 114 2.85 -2.28 3.87
CA TYR A 114 3.55 -2.44 2.60
C TYR A 114 2.94 -1.54 1.54
N LEU A 115 3.77 -0.79 0.84
CA LEU A 115 3.46 -0.29 -0.50
C LEU A 115 3.93 -1.32 -1.52
N VAL A 116 3.06 -1.68 -2.45
CA VAL A 116 3.40 -2.52 -3.61
C VAL A 116 2.98 -1.79 -4.87
N MET A 117 3.90 -1.66 -5.81
CA MET A 117 3.68 -1.08 -7.13
C MET A 117 4.03 -2.12 -8.19
N THR A 118 3.16 -2.32 -9.17
CA THR A 118 3.29 -3.39 -10.17
C THR A 118 3.19 -2.83 -11.58
N ARG A 119 4.21 -3.08 -12.40
CA ARG A 119 4.15 -2.88 -13.85
C ARG A 119 3.24 -3.95 -14.44
N GLN A 120 2.11 -3.54 -15.03
CA GLN A 120 1.17 -4.43 -15.72
C GLN A 120 0.95 -4.02 -17.18
N SER A 121 1.56 -2.91 -17.60
CA SER A 121 1.49 -2.42 -18.96
C SER A 121 2.34 -3.24 -19.92
N ASP A 122 1.93 -3.26 -21.19
CA ASP A 122 2.72 -3.87 -22.26
C ASP A 122 4.03 -3.10 -22.45
N VAL A 123 5.14 -3.79 -22.18
CA VAL A 123 6.48 -3.22 -22.23
C VAL A 123 6.91 -2.80 -23.64
N ASN A 124 6.33 -3.38 -24.68
CA ASN A 124 6.62 -2.99 -26.07
C ASN A 124 5.94 -1.67 -26.45
N LYS A 125 4.82 -1.35 -25.79
CA LYS A 125 4.03 -0.15 -26.06
C LYS A 125 4.39 1.02 -25.13
N TYR A 126 4.62 0.74 -23.86
CA TYR A 126 4.78 1.76 -22.82
C TYR A 126 6.20 1.81 -22.21
N GLY A 127 7.10 0.91 -22.65
CA GLY A 127 8.43 0.79 -22.10
C GLY A 127 8.46 -0.04 -20.81
N THR A 128 9.62 -0.07 -20.16
CA THR A 128 9.84 -0.96 -19.01
C THR A 128 9.65 -0.28 -17.67
N ASN A 129 9.29 1.00 -17.59
CA ASN A 129 9.10 1.63 -16.29
C ASN A 129 7.90 1.06 -15.56
N ASN A 130 7.98 1.05 -14.23
CA ASN A 130 6.84 0.82 -13.37
C ASN A 130 6.28 2.19 -12.97
N ASP A 131 5.21 2.58 -13.65
CA ASP A 131 4.53 3.85 -13.50
C ASP A 131 3.35 3.76 -12.51
N GLY A 132 3.46 2.87 -11.51
CA GLY A 132 2.64 2.90 -10.30
C GLY A 132 3.13 3.99 -9.36
N ASN A 133 2.20 4.76 -8.78
CA ASN A 133 2.52 5.91 -7.93
C ASN A 133 1.74 5.87 -6.61
N ALA A 134 2.39 6.27 -5.53
CA ALA A 134 1.75 6.44 -4.23
C ALA A 134 2.25 7.66 -3.47
N ASP A 135 1.36 8.30 -2.72
CA ASP A 135 1.65 9.49 -1.92
C ASP A 135 0.81 9.48 -0.62
N ASN A 136 1.32 10.16 0.41
CA ASN A 136 0.67 10.38 1.70
C ASN A 136 0.11 9.08 2.33
N ILE A 137 0.94 8.03 2.38
CA ILE A 137 0.59 6.76 3.02
C ILE A 137 0.50 6.99 4.53
N LEU A 138 -0.68 6.75 5.07
CA LEU A 138 -1.00 6.89 6.48
C LEU A 138 -1.42 5.54 7.05
N PHE A 139 -0.84 5.16 8.18
CA PHE A 139 -1.40 4.17 9.08
C PHE A 139 -1.51 4.79 10.48
N MET A 140 -2.70 4.76 11.04
CA MET A 140 -3.00 5.35 12.35
C MET A 140 -3.85 4.38 13.16
N ILE A 141 -3.59 4.33 14.47
CA ILE A 141 -4.46 3.68 15.43
C ILE A 141 -5.11 4.73 16.33
N THR A 142 -6.38 4.54 16.67
CA THR A 142 -7.14 5.45 17.53
C THR A 142 -7.92 4.66 18.56
N GLN A 143 -8.14 5.26 19.73
CA GLN A 143 -9.11 4.76 20.69
C GLN A 143 -10.49 4.84 20.04
N THR A 144 -11.26 3.76 20.12
CA THR A 144 -12.68 3.79 19.76
C THR A 144 -13.36 4.64 20.81
N GLY A 145 -14.16 5.62 20.38
CA GLY A 145 -14.86 6.54 21.29
C GLY A 145 -15.59 5.79 22.41
N GLU A 146 -15.56 6.38 23.61
CA GLU A 146 -16.49 6.08 24.69
C GLU A 146 -17.94 6.29 24.26
#